data_AF-A0A1I2ZKN2-F1
#
_entry.id   AF-A0A1I2ZKN2-F1
#
_cell.length_a   1.000
_cell.length_b   1.000
_cell.length_c   1.000
_cell.angle_alpha   90.00
_cell.angle_beta   90.00
_cell.angle_gamma   90.00
#
_symmetry.space_group_name_H-M   'P 1'
#
loop_
_entity.id
_entity.type
_entity.pdbx_description
1 polymer ?
#
loop_
_entity_poly.entity_id
_entity_poly.type
_entity_poly.pdbx_seq_one_letter_code
_entity_poly.pdbx_strand_id
1 'polypeptide(L)'
;MKFKIYQCLTKLSQELYSVTDDLLTNYSICWKNASLFAEAITSDIQSISGIKCFVTGVRFILEDTAYKQSASGCIMELKFDQEDEFIITSECLIDFGRVWLRVKQRPSSRKYDAIFELIEAKYDSEFKSELKEFEK
;
A
#
# COMPACT_ATOMS: atom_id res chain seq x y z
N MET A 1 -0.05 17.23 -5.83
CA MET A 1 1.22 16.79 -5.20
C MET A 1 1.28 15.28 -5.39
N LYS A 2 2.30 14.72 -6.04
CA LYS A 2 2.35 13.26 -6.28
C LYS A 2 2.64 12.54 -4.96
N PHE A 3 1.80 11.58 -4.56
CA PHE A 3 2.02 10.79 -3.34
C PHE A 3 3.42 10.13 -3.31
N LYS A 4 4.05 10.09 -2.14
CA LYS A 4 5.43 9.60 -1.96
C LYS A 4 5.57 8.13 -2.33
N ILE A 5 4.56 7.31 -2.06
CA ILE A 5 4.59 5.88 -2.33
C ILE A 5 4.81 5.57 -3.81
N TYR A 6 4.30 6.40 -4.74
CA TYR A 6 4.53 6.22 -6.17
C TYR A 6 5.99 6.48 -6.56
N GLN A 7 6.70 7.34 -5.84
CA GLN A 7 8.14 7.56 -6.04
C GLN A 7 8.93 6.34 -5.55
N CYS A 8 8.57 5.80 -4.39
CA CYS A 8 9.15 4.57 -3.85
C CYS A 8 8.93 3.38 -4.79
N LEU A 9 7.73 3.23 -5.35
CA LEU A 9 7.42 2.19 -6.35
C LEU A 9 8.26 2.31 -7.60
N THR A 10 8.38 3.52 -8.15
CA THR A 10 9.18 3.77 -9.35
C THR A 10 10.64 3.36 -9.11
N LYS A 11 11.20 3.75 -7.96
CA LYS A 11 12.57 3.41 -7.59
C LYS A 11 12.77 1.90 -7.39
N LEU A 12 11.85 1.25 -6.67
CA LEU A 12 11.93 -0.19 -6.43
C LEU A 12 11.82 -0.99 -7.74
N SER A 13 10.90 -0.61 -8.61
CA SER A 13 10.74 -1.23 -9.94
C SER A 13 12.04 -1.11 -10.74
N GLN A 14 12.67 0.07 -10.77
CA GLN A 14 13.96 0.26 -11.44
C GLN A 14 15.09 -0.60 -10.84
N GLU A 15 15.16 -0.69 -9.51
CA GLU A 15 16.14 -1.54 -8.83
C GLU A 15 15.93 -3.02 -9.19
N LEU A 16 14.69 -3.52 -9.16
CA LEU A 16 14.38 -4.90 -9.51
C LEU A 16 14.71 -5.22 -10.98
N TYR A 17 14.38 -4.35 -11.94
CA TYR A 17 14.73 -4.56 -13.34
C TYR A 17 16.22 -4.40 -13.67
N SER A 18 17.01 -3.82 -12.75
CA SER A 18 18.45 -3.65 -12.93
C SER A 18 19.28 -4.87 -12.51
N VAL A 19 18.65 -5.83 -11.83
CA VAL A 19 19.31 -7.02 -11.26
C VAL A 19 18.84 -8.27 -12.00
N THR A 20 19.68 -9.32 -12.00
CA THR A 20 19.40 -10.63 -12.62
C THR A 20 18.18 -11.32 -12.01
N ASP A 21 17.59 -12.30 -12.71
CA ASP A 21 16.43 -13.15 -12.31
C ASP A 21 16.69 -14.06 -11.07
N ASP A 22 17.35 -13.56 -10.02
CA ASP A 22 17.52 -14.25 -8.76
C ASP A 22 16.47 -13.79 -7.74
N LEU A 23 15.52 -14.66 -7.46
CA LEU A 23 14.40 -14.40 -6.55
C LEU A 23 14.86 -13.98 -5.14
N LEU A 24 15.94 -14.56 -4.61
CA LEU A 24 16.47 -14.21 -3.29
C LEU A 24 17.01 -12.79 -3.25
N THR A 25 17.74 -12.38 -4.28
CA THR A 25 18.23 -11.02 -4.43
C THR A 25 17.06 -10.03 -4.57
N ASN A 26 16.04 -10.37 -5.36
CA ASN A 26 14.85 -9.54 -5.51
C ASN A 26 14.10 -9.35 -4.18
N TYR A 27 13.91 -10.41 -3.38
CA TYR A 27 13.36 -10.27 -2.04
C TYR A 27 14.23 -9.41 -1.11
N SER A 28 15.56 -9.54 -1.19
CA SER A 28 16.49 -8.73 -0.39
C SER A 28 16.35 -7.23 -0.72
N ILE A 29 16.21 -6.88 -2.01
CA ILE A 29 15.95 -5.51 -2.47
C ILE A 29 14.61 -4.99 -1.93
N CYS A 30 13.55 -5.80 -2.01
CA CYS A 30 12.23 -5.44 -1.47
C CYS A 30 12.31 -5.15 0.04
N TRP A 31 12.92 -6.03 0.82
CA TRP A 31 13.02 -5.87 2.27
C TRP A 31 13.89 -4.68 2.68
N LYS A 32 14.98 -4.40 1.94
CA LYS A 32 15.80 -3.20 2.15
C LYS A 32 15.00 -1.91 1.98
N ASN A 33 13.98 -1.91 1.12
CA ASN A 33 13.12 -0.76 0.86
C ASN A 33 11.83 -0.74 1.70
N ALA A 34 11.58 -1.76 2.53
CA ALA A 34 10.31 -1.93 3.25
C ALA A 34 9.99 -0.77 4.22
N SER A 35 10.98 -0.25 4.93
CA SER A 35 10.80 0.89 5.84
C SER A 35 10.40 2.15 5.09
N LEU A 36 11.06 2.44 3.97
CA LEU A 36 10.74 3.58 3.11
C LEU A 36 9.32 3.49 2.55
N PHE A 37 8.87 2.28 2.17
CA PHE A 37 7.50 2.03 1.74
C PHE A 37 6.49 2.30 2.86
N ALA A 38 6.76 1.77 4.06
CA ALA A 38 5.91 1.97 5.23
C ALA A 38 5.81 3.46 5.61
N GLU A 39 6.91 4.19 5.61
CA GLU A 39 6.93 5.64 5.86
C GLU A 39 6.19 6.43 4.79
N ALA A 40 6.37 6.07 3.52
CA ALA A 40 5.71 6.74 2.40
C ALA A 40 4.18 6.55 2.48
N ILE A 41 3.70 5.30 2.61
CA ILE A 41 2.26 5.05 2.65
C ILE A 41 1.61 5.66 3.89
N THR A 42 2.24 5.60 5.06
CA THR A 42 1.68 6.22 6.28
C THR A 42 1.64 7.74 6.17
N SER A 43 2.67 8.36 5.60
CA SER A 43 2.69 9.80 5.30
C SER A 43 1.59 10.18 4.32
N ASP A 44 1.37 9.39 3.26
CA ASP A 44 0.37 9.66 2.24
C ASP A 44 -1.05 9.50 2.81
N ILE A 45 -1.32 8.45 3.60
CA ILE A 45 -2.59 8.25 4.31
C ILE A 45 -2.86 9.37 5.31
N GLN A 46 -1.85 9.82 6.04
CA GLN A 46 -1.99 10.96 6.94
C GLN A 46 -2.31 12.24 6.16
N SER A 47 -1.75 12.44 4.97
CA SER A 47 -1.99 13.65 4.18
C SER A 47 -3.43 13.75 3.66
N ILE A 48 -4.09 12.61 3.38
CA ILE A 48 -5.48 12.59 2.89
C ILE A 48 -6.50 12.60 4.02
N SER A 49 -6.19 11.98 5.16
CA SER A 49 -7.14 11.80 6.27
C SER A 49 -6.93 12.78 7.44
N GLY A 50 -5.74 13.34 7.59
CA GLY A 50 -5.32 14.07 8.78
C GLY A 50 -5.01 13.18 10.00
N ILE A 51 -5.17 11.86 9.88
CA ILE A 51 -5.02 10.90 10.98
C ILE A 51 -3.73 10.11 10.79
N LYS A 52 -2.95 9.96 11.87
CA LYS A 52 -1.76 9.11 11.86
C LYS A 52 -2.16 7.64 11.84
N CYS A 53 -1.39 6.85 11.09
CA CYS A 53 -1.47 5.40 11.07
C CYS A 53 -0.06 4.79 11.17
N PHE A 54 0.00 3.48 11.38
CA PHE A 54 1.23 2.70 11.41
C PHE A 54 1.02 1.38 10.67
N VAL A 55 2.09 0.84 10.12
CA VAL A 55 2.08 -0.44 9.42
C VAL A 55 2.25 -1.59 10.43
N THR A 56 1.38 -2.59 10.37
CA THR A 56 1.42 -3.78 11.22
C THR A 56 1.87 -5.04 10.50
N GLY A 57 1.82 -5.04 9.17
CA GLY A 57 2.22 -6.18 8.35
C GLY A 57 2.70 -5.72 6.99
N VAL A 58 3.72 -6.39 6.46
CA VAL A 58 4.26 -6.18 5.11
C VAL A 58 4.44 -7.56 4.48
N ARG A 59 3.94 -7.72 3.26
CA ARG A 59 4.12 -8.93 2.46
C ARG A 59 4.50 -8.55 1.04
N PHE A 60 5.64 -9.07 0.59
CA PHE A 60 6.03 -9.01 -0.81
C PHE A 60 5.56 -10.26 -1.54
N ILE A 61 5.12 -10.09 -2.78
CA ILE A 61 4.71 -11.14 -3.70
C ILE A 61 5.55 -10.93 -4.95
N LEU A 62 6.41 -11.89 -5.29
CA LEU A 62 7.30 -11.83 -6.46
C LEU A 62 7.12 -13.12 -7.25
N GLU A 63 7.12 -13.00 -8.59
CA GLU A 63 7.08 -14.13 -9.54
C GLU A 63 5.90 -15.12 -9.31
N ASP A 64 4.82 -14.67 -8.65
CA ASP A 64 3.62 -15.47 -8.43
C ASP A 64 2.70 -15.38 -9.65
N THR A 65 2.72 -16.42 -10.47
CA THR A 65 1.91 -16.53 -11.69
C THR A 65 0.40 -16.45 -11.47
N ALA A 66 -0.09 -16.75 -10.26
CA ALA A 66 -1.51 -16.64 -9.93
C ALA A 66 -1.89 -15.20 -9.50
N TYR A 67 -0.92 -14.37 -9.14
CA TYR A 67 -1.16 -13.03 -8.63
C TYR A 67 -1.15 -11.99 -9.74
N LYS A 68 -2.32 -11.40 -10.03
CA LYS A 68 -2.51 -10.20 -10.86
C LYS A 68 -1.62 -10.15 -12.13
N GLN A 69 -1.68 -11.20 -12.95
CA GLN A 69 -0.90 -11.33 -14.20
C GLN A 69 0.62 -11.47 -13.98
N SER A 70 1.03 -12.17 -12.93
CA SER A 70 2.43 -12.34 -12.53
C SER A 70 3.10 -11.04 -12.07
N ALA A 71 2.32 -10.13 -11.50
CA ALA A 71 2.84 -8.86 -11.00
C ALA A 71 3.67 -9.06 -9.73
N SER A 72 4.75 -8.30 -9.61
CA SER A 72 5.41 -8.04 -8.34
C SER A 72 4.55 -7.07 -7.51
N GLY A 73 4.28 -7.43 -6.27
CA GLY A 73 3.39 -6.70 -5.38
C GLY A 73 3.93 -6.54 -3.96
N CYS A 74 3.46 -5.49 -3.28
CA CYS A 74 3.64 -5.30 -1.85
C CYS A 74 2.28 -5.02 -1.21
N ILE A 75 1.89 -5.82 -0.22
CA ILE A 75 0.68 -5.62 0.57
C ILE A 75 1.10 -5.17 1.97
N MET A 76 0.62 -4.00 2.37
CA MET A 76 0.84 -3.43 3.69
C MET A 76 -0.47 -3.34 4.46
N GLU A 77 -0.47 -3.79 5.70
CA GLU A 77 -1.59 -3.61 6.63
C GLU A 77 -1.34 -2.38 7.50
N LEU A 78 -2.33 -1.49 7.55
CA LEU A 78 -2.28 -0.24 8.31
C LEU A 78 -3.33 -0.25 9.41
N LYS A 79 -2.92 0.17 10.61
CA LYS A 79 -3.80 0.46 11.75
C LYS A 79 -3.64 1.91 12.19
N PHE A 80 -4.67 2.43 12.82
CA PHE A 80 -4.72 3.80 13.38
C PHE A 80 -4.62 3.81 14.90
N ASP A 81 -4.96 2.67 15.50
CA ASP A 81 -4.94 2.41 16.93
C ASP A 81 -4.51 0.97 17.17
N GLN A 82 -3.81 0.70 18.26
CA GLN A 82 -3.51 -0.68 18.63
C GLN A 82 -4.77 -1.41 19.11
N GLU A 83 -5.66 -0.70 19.81
CA GLU A 83 -6.86 -1.25 20.44
C GLU A 83 -8.08 -1.31 19.52
N ASP A 84 -8.13 -0.48 18.47
CA ASP A 84 -9.23 -0.50 17.50
C ASP A 84 -9.02 -1.62 16.47
N GLU A 85 -10.11 -2.19 15.97
CA GLU A 85 -10.09 -3.22 14.93
C GLU A 85 -9.89 -2.67 13.52
N PHE A 86 -9.92 -1.35 13.33
CA PHE A 86 -9.83 -0.73 12.01
C PHE A 86 -8.54 -1.10 11.29
N ILE A 87 -8.66 -1.79 10.15
CA ILE A 87 -7.53 -2.19 9.30
C ILE A 87 -7.81 -1.78 7.87
N ILE A 88 -6.85 -1.05 7.29
CA ILE A 88 -6.76 -0.80 5.85
C ILE A 88 -5.60 -1.62 5.30
N THR A 89 -5.78 -2.20 4.11
CA THR A 89 -4.69 -2.75 3.32
C THR A 89 -4.34 -1.80 2.18
N SER A 90 -3.05 -1.55 2.00
CA SER A 90 -2.50 -0.96 0.79
C SER A 90 -1.90 -2.06 -0.08
N GLU A 91 -2.44 -2.25 -1.28
CA GLU A 91 -1.92 -3.16 -2.29
C GLU A 91 -1.18 -2.34 -3.35
N CYS A 92 0.15 -2.47 -3.36
CA CYS A 92 1.03 -1.77 -4.28
C CYS A 92 1.48 -2.74 -5.38
N LEU A 93 1.07 -2.49 -6.62
CA LEU A 93 1.56 -3.22 -7.79
C LEU A 93 2.82 -2.54 -8.31
N ILE A 94 3.97 -3.18 -8.10
CA ILE A 94 5.30 -2.61 -8.36
C ILE A 94 5.49 -2.35 -9.86
N ASP A 95 5.21 -3.35 -10.68
CA ASP A 95 5.43 -3.27 -12.14
C ASP A 95 4.49 -2.27 -12.82
N PHE A 96 3.29 -2.11 -12.26
CA PHE A 96 2.26 -1.23 -12.82
C PHE A 96 2.27 0.17 -12.18
N GLY A 97 3.08 0.40 -11.15
CA GLY A 97 3.11 1.66 -10.42
C GLY A 97 1.76 2.06 -9.83
N ARG A 98 0.92 1.08 -9.45
CA ARG A 98 -0.43 1.32 -8.89
C ARG A 98 -0.45 1.08 -7.39
N VAL A 99 -1.28 1.84 -6.70
CA VAL A 99 -1.53 1.69 -5.26
C VAL A 99 -3.02 1.71 -5.04
N TRP A 100 -3.53 0.62 -4.49
CA TRP A 100 -4.91 0.48 -4.09
C TRP A 100 -5.04 0.45 -2.58
N LEU A 101 -6.12 1.03 -2.09
CA LEU A 101 -6.54 0.97 -0.71
C LEU A 101 -7.81 0.14 -0.60
N ARG A 102 -7.91 -0.64 0.47
CA ARG A 102 -9.11 -1.38 0.83
C ARG A 102 -9.27 -1.43 2.33
N VAL A 103 -10.47 -1.21 2.83
CA VAL A 103 -10.85 -1.49 4.21
C VAL A 103 -10.97 -3.01 4.35
N LYS A 104 -10.08 -3.59 5.16
CA LYS A 104 -10.09 -5.02 5.49
C LYS A 104 -11.01 -5.30 6.68
N GLN A 105 -10.99 -4.42 7.68
CA GLN A 105 -11.82 -4.49 8.87
C GLN A 105 -12.35 -3.08 9.17
N ARG A 106 -13.65 -2.95 9.43
CA ARG A 106 -14.30 -1.66 9.68
C ARG A 106 -13.90 -1.08 11.04
N PRO A 107 -13.95 0.25 11.21
CA PRO A 107 -13.63 0.85 12.50
C PRO A 107 -14.70 0.54 13.55
N SER A 108 -14.26 0.35 14.79
CA SER A 108 -15.18 0.30 15.94
C SER A 108 -15.44 1.70 16.50
N SER A 109 -14.45 2.58 16.42
CA SER A 109 -14.55 3.96 16.91
C SER A 109 -14.96 4.95 15.82
N ARG A 110 -15.98 5.79 16.14
CA ARG A 110 -16.49 6.83 15.23
C ARG A 110 -15.44 7.85 14.77
N LYS A 111 -14.33 8.00 15.50
CA LYS A 111 -13.23 8.90 15.11
C LYS A 111 -12.59 8.50 13.77
N TYR A 112 -12.79 7.26 13.32
CA TYR A 112 -12.26 6.74 12.06
C TYR A 112 -13.32 6.61 10.96
N ASP A 113 -14.59 6.93 11.23
CA ASP A 113 -15.67 6.84 10.24
C ASP A 113 -15.35 7.69 9.00
N ALA A 114 -14.80 8.89 9.19
CA ALA A 114 -14.48 9.80 8.08
C ALA A 114 -13.48 9.21 7.08
N ILE A 115 -12.41 8.54 7.54
CA ILE A 115 -11.44 7.92 6.64
C ILE A 115 -11.99 6.62 6.03
N PHE A 116 -12.76 5.86 6.80
CA PHE A 116 -13.47 4.69 6.31
C PHE A 116 -14.40 5.05 5.13
N GLU A 117 -15.27 6.05 5.32
CA GLU A 117 -16.19 6.55 4.31
C GLU A 117 -15.45 7.14 3.11
N LEU A 118 -14.38 7.91 3.36
CA LEU A 118 -13.54 8.50 2.32
C LEU A 118 -13.03 7.41 1.35
N ILE A 119 -12.57 6.28 1.89
CA ILE A 119 -12.07 5.17 1.09
C ILE A 119 -13.21 4.41 0.42
N GLU A 120 -14.24 3.98 1.15
CA GLU A 120 -15.35 3.21 0.54
C GLU A 120 -16.08 3.98 -0.57
N ALA A 121 -16.19 5.32 -0.47
CA ALA A 121 -16.85 6.15 -1.47
C ALA A 121 -16.20 6.11 -2.87
N LYS A 122 -14.94 5.65 -2.96
CA LYS A 122 -14.19 5.52 -4.21
C LYS A 122 -13.93 4.06 -4.59
N TYR A 123 -14.71 3.11 -4.06
CA TYR A 123 -14.55 1.71 -4.44
C TYR A 123 -14.92 1.46 -5.90
N ASP A 124 -14.03 0.76 -6.60
CA ASP A 124 -14.29 0.16 -7.88
C ASP A 124 -15.05 -1.18 -7.74
N SER A 125 -15.22 -1.89 -8.86
CA SER A 125 -15.87 -3.20 -8.89
C SER A 125 -15.12 -4.31 -8.12
N GLU A 126 -13.87 -4.07 -7.70
CA GLU A 126 -13.08 -4.98 -6.86
C GLU A 126 -13.08 -4.58 -5.38
N PHE A 127 -13.88 -3.58 -4.98
CA PHE A 127 -13.91 -3.01 -3.63
C PHE A 127 -12.56 -2.42 -3.20
N LYS A 128 -11.91 -1.71 -4.14
CA LYS A 128 -10.65 -1.00 -3.94
C LYS A 128 -10.75 0.43 -4.43
N SER A 129 -9.99 1.32 -3.80
CA SER A 129 -9.81 2.70 -4.27
C SER A 129 -8.38 2.93 -4.70
N GLU A 130 -8.17 3.56 -5.84
CA GLU A 130 -6.82 3.92 -6.25
C GLU A 130 -6.37 5.19 -5.51
N LEU A 131 -5.18 5.13 -4.88
CA LEU A 131 -4.70 6.21 -4.02
C LEU A 131 -4.62 7.56 -4.77
N LYS A 132 -4.29 7.54 -6.07
CA LYS A 132 -4.26 8.75 -6.90
C LYS A 132 -5.58 9.52 -6.94
N GLU A 133 -6.71 8.87 -6.70
CA GLU A 133 -8.03 9.51 -6.74
C GLU A 133 -8.30 10.41 -5.52
N PHE A 134 -7.41 10.40 -4.53
CA PHE A 134 -7.43 11.28 -3.37
C PHE A 134 -6.51 12.50 -3.52
N GLU A 135 -5.80 12.64 -4.66
CA GLU A 135 -5.07 13.87 -4.97
C GLU A 135 -6.06 15.03 -5.18
N LYS A 136 -5.84 16.15 -4.49
CA LYS A 136 -6.58 17.40 -4.68
C LYS A 136 -5.93 18.27 -5.76
#